data_AF-A0A0S4JH31-F1
#
_entry.id   AF-A0A0S4JH31-F1
#
_cell.length_a   1.000
_cell.length_b   1.000
_cell.length_c   1.000
_cell.angle_alpha   90.00
_cell.angle_beta   90.00
_cell.angle_gamma   90.00
#
_symmetry.space_group_name_H-M   'P 1'
#
loop_
_entity.id
_entity.type
_entity.pdbx_description
1 polymer ?
#
loop_
_entity_poly.entity_id
_entity_poly.type
_entity_poly.pdbx_seq_one_letter_code
_entity_poly.pdbx_strand_id
1 'polypeptide(L)'
;MAAVNHAPCALDASLWRECLKTFDYSPEKPQGACEKQRGSYYACMKDWRGKTGVAYSAKDFQTTDKCSKEAETFHTCMMSGMFEIANCKSAMLRLKACGYRNDESIRKALADDEEVLAYVAQQDLKQRRHWWDKIIGKA
;
A
#
# COMPACT_ATOMS: atom_id res chain seq x y z
N MET A 1 -6.40 -9.55 -31.10
CA MET A 1 -5.68 -10.17 -29.97
C MET A 1 -5.45 -9.09 -28.94
N ALA A 2 -6.09 -9.20 -27.78
CA ALA A 2 -6.10 -8.14 -26.77
C ALA A 2 -4.69 -7.88 -26.22
N ALA A 3 -4.27 -6.62 -26.21
CA ALA A 3 -3.01 -6.20 -25.61
C ALA A 3 -3.04 -6.55 -24.12
N VAL A 4 -2.26 -7.56 -23.73
CA VAL A 4 -1.98 -7.81 -22.31
C VAL A 4 -1.15 -6.62 -21.86
N ASN A 5 -1.76 -5.73 -21.09
CA ASN A 5 -1.09 -4.64 -20.39
C ASN A 5 -0.12 -5.25 -19.38
N HIS A 6 1.04 -5.69 -19.84
CA HIS A 6 2.15 -6.08 -18.98
C HIS A 6 2.65 -4.81 -18.31
N ALA A 7 2.32 -4.65 -17.03
CA ALA A 7 2.89 -3.59 -16.21
C ALA A 7 4.43 -3.57 -16.39
N PRO A 8 5.06 -2.39 -16.50
CA PRO A 8 6.50 -2.30 -16.66
C PRO A 8 7.21 -3.06 -15.54
N CYS A 9 8.29 -3.75 -15.88
CA CYS A 9 9.11 -4.48 -14.91
C CYS A 9 8.35 -5.60 -14.16
N ALA A 10 7.35 -6.23 -14.80
CA ALA A 10 6.54 -7.29 -14.19
C ALA A 10 7.38 -8.47 -13.66
N LEU A 11 8.50 -8.82 -14.30
CA LEU A 11 9.41 -9.87 -13.84
C LEU A 11 10.07 -9.48 -12.51
N ASP A 12 10.72 -8.31 -12.47
CA ASP A 12 11.38 -7.82 -11.25
C ASP A 12 10.38 -7.59 -10.12
N ALA A 13 9.17 -7.12 -10.44
CA ALA A 13 8.07 -6.98 -9.48
C ALA A 13 7.64 -8.34 -8.91
N SER A 14 7.58 -9.39 -9.74
CA SER A 14 7.21 -10.74 -9.31
C SER A 14 8.28 -11.34 -8.41
N LEU A 15 9.55 -11.23 -8.80
CA LEU A 15 10.70 -11.69 -8.00
C LEU A 15 10.78 -10.97 -6.65
N TRP A 16 10.48 -9.67 -6.63
CA TRP A 16 10.43 -8.93 -5.37
C TRP A 16 9.27 -9.37 -4.48
N ARG A 17 8.06 -9.53 -5.04
CA ARG A 17 6.89 -10.02 -4.29
C ARG A 17 7.09 -11.44 -3.76
N GLU A 18 7.71 -12.33 -4.53
CA GLU A 18 8.05 -13.68 -4.08
C GLU A 18 9.04 -13.64 -2.92
N CYS A 19 10.09 -12.81 -3.01
CA CYS A 19 11.02 -12.61 -1.90
C CYS A 19 10.30 -12.09 -0.64
N LEU A 20 9.44 -11.08 -0.78
CA LEU A 20 8.67 -10.54 0.35
C LEU A 20 7.78 -11.59 1.01
N LYS A 21 7.17 -12.50 0.21
CA LYS A 21 6.38 -13.61 0.75
C LYS A 21 7.17 -14.54 1.65
N THR A 22 8.42 -14.82 1.27
CA THR A 22 9.28 -15.75 2.00
C THR A 22 9.94 -15.12 3.23
N PHE A 23 10.39 -13.86 3.11
CA PHE A 23 11.28 -13.24 4.11
C PHE A 23 10.66 -12.06 4.86
N ASP A 24 9.69 -11.35 4.29
CA ASP A 24 9.10 -10.15 4.91
C ASP A 24 7.68 -10.37 5.45
N TYR A 25 7.14 -11.60 5.38
CA TYR A 25 5.98 -12.02 6.18
C TYR A 25 6.30 -13.13 7.20
N SER A 26 7.56 -13.58 7.27
CA SER A 26 8.01 -14.53 8.30
C SER A 26 8.35 -13.81 9.62
N PRO A 27 8.10 -14.44 10.78
CA PRO A 27 8.37 -13.85 12.11
C PRO A 27 9.88 -13.75 12.43
N GLU A 28 10.73 -14.56 11.79
CA GLU A 28 12.18 -14.53 11.92
C GLU A 28 12.79 -13.77 10.74
N LYS A 29 13.01 -12.46 10.87
CA LYS A 29 13.44 -11.62 9.73
C LYS A 29 14.91 -11.19 9.82
N PRO A 30 15.77 -11.64 8.90
CA PRO A 30 16.99 -10.91 8.58
C PRO A 30 16.61 -9.64 7.80
N GLN A 31 16.90 -8.47 8.38
CA GLN A 31 16.71 -7.18 7.70
C GLN A 31 17.46 -7.18 6.36
N GLY A 32 16.82 -6.68 5.31
CA GLY A 32 17.43 -6.51 3.99
C GLY A 32 17.48 -7.76 3.09
N ALA A 33 16.82 -8.87 3.47
CA ALA A 33 16.81 -10.10 2.67
C ALA A 33 16.35 -9.93 1.21
N CYS A 34 15.50 -8.92 0.94
CA CYS A 34 14.95 -8.63 -0.38
C CYS A 34 15.49 -7.35 -1.02
N GLU A 35 16.55 -6.74 -0.47
CA GLU A 35 17.15 -5.50 -1.02
C GLU A 35 17.61 -5.67 -2.47
N LYS A 36 18.13 -6.85 -2.83
CA LYS A 36 18.56 -7.14 -4.20
C LYS A 36 17.38 -7.08 -5.18
N GLN A 37 16.29 -7.78 -4.88
CA GLN A 37 15.10 -7.83 -5.73
C GLN A 37 14.40 -6.47 -5.77
N ARG A 38 14.38 -5.75 -4.64
CA ARG A 38 13.91 -4.36 -4.56
C ARG A 38 14.73 -3.46 -5.49
N GLY A 39 16.05 -3.51 -5.39
CA GLY A 39 16.99 -2.74 -6.21
C GLY A 39 16.80 -3.01 -7.71
N SER A 40 16.66 -4.27 -8.11
CA SER A 40 16.39 -4.64 -9.51
C SER A 40 15.09 -4.06 -10.04
N TYR A 41 14.01 -4.13 -9.25
CA TYR A 41 12.73 -3.55 -9.65
C TYR A 41 12.80 -2.03 -9.84
N TYR A 42 13.43 -1.31 -8.92
CA TYR A 42 13.57 0.14 -9.04
C TYR A 42 14.54 0.57 -10.15
N ALA A 43 15.59 -0.21 -10.41
CA ALA A 43 16.48 0.01 -11.55
C ALA A 43 15.70 -0.14 -12.87
N CYS A 44 14.92 -1.22 -13.03
CA CYS A 44 14.09 -1.41 -14.21
C CYS A 44 13.07 -0.27 -14.36
N MET A 45 12.40 0.14 -13.28
CA MET A 45 11.44 1.25 -13.33
C MET A 45 12.09 2.58 -13.71
N LYS A 46 13.31 2.85 -13.22
CA LYS A 46 14.09 4.04 -13.59
C LYS A 46 14.45 4.03 -15.07
N ASP A 47 14.92 2.90 -15.59
CA ASP A 47 15.26 2.72 -17.01
C ASP A 47 14.04 2.83 -17.92
N TRP A 48 12.93 2.20 -17.53
CA TRP A 48 11.68 2.29 -18.28
C TRP A 48 11.18 3.73 -18.36
N ARG A 49 11.21 4.48 -17.25
CA ARG A 49 10.85 5.91 -17.23
C ARG A 49 11.78 6.76 -18.10
N GLY A 50 13.09 6.51 -18.03
CA GLY A 50 14.06 7.20 -18.87
C GLY A 50 13.80 6.99 -20.37
N LYS A 51 13.26 5.83 -20.74
CA LYS A 51 12.93 5.48 -22.14
C LYS A 51 11.57 5.97 -22.58
N THR A 52 10.58 6.02 -21.69
CA THR A 52 9.19 6.36 -22.08
C THR A 52 8.81 7.82 -21.84
N GLY A 53 9.58 8.56 -21.03
CA GLY A 53 9.24 9.94 -20.66
C GLY A 53 7.96 10.05 -19.82
N VAL A 54 7.38 8.93 -19.41
CA VAL A 54 6.16 8.87 -18.60
C VAL A 54 6.53 9.17 -17.15
N ALA A 55 6.02 10.29 -16.63
CA ALA A 55 6.08 10.58 -15.21
C ALA A 55 5.37 9.49 -14.42
N TYR A 56 5.96 9.08 -13.30
CA TYR A 56 5.38 8.08 -12.41
C TYR A 56 3.94 8.42 -12.04
N SER A 57 2.99 7.53 -12.36
CA SER A 57 1.60 7.64 -11.95
C SER A 57 1.21 6.43 -11.13
N ALA A 58 0.82 6.65 -9.87
CA ALA A 58 0.34 5.59 -8.99
C ALA A 58 -0.95 4.91 -9.53
N LYS A 59 -1.64 5.53 -10.49
CA LYS A 59 -2.84 4.98 -11.16
C LYS A 59 -2.56 3.70 -11.96
N ASP A 60 -1.30 3.47 -12.35
CA ASP A 60 -0.91 2.29 -13.13
C ASP A 60 -0.75 1.04 -12.26
N PHE A 61 -0.68 1.20 -10.93
CA PHE A 61 -0.70 0.12 -9.97
C PHE A 61 -2.13 0.03 -9.44
N GLN A 62 -2.91 -0.94 -9.94
CA GLN A 62 -4.32 -1.16 -9.61
C GLN A 62 -4.58 -1.29 -8.11
N THR A 63 -4.66 -0.17 -7.40
CA THR A 63 -5.50 0.00 -6.23
C THR A 63 -6.80 0.59 -6.74
N THR A 64 -7.93 -0.04 -6.40
CA THR A 64 -9.26 0.50 -6.68
C THR A 64 -9.28 2.02 -6.37
N ASP A 65 -9.85 2.83 -7.27
CA ASP A 65 -9.75 4.31 -7.22
C ASP A 65 -10.05 4.90 -5.83
N LYS A 66 -10.86 4.21 -5.03
CA LYS A 66 -11.26 4.55 -3.67
C LYS A 66 -10.10 4.65 -2.66
N CYS A 67 -8.99 3.93 -2.84
CA CYS A 67 -7.85 3.94 -1.91
C CYS A 67 -6.55 4.49 -2.53
N SER A 68 -6.66 5.12 -3.71
CA SER A 68 -5.53 5.67 -4.46
C SER A 68 -4.72 6.69 -3.65
N LYS A 69 -5.39 7.53 -2.87
CA LYS A 69 -4.75 8.55 -2.01
C LYS A 69 -3.94 7.92 -0.88
N GLU A 70 -4.49 6.92 -0.21
CA GLU A 70 -3.81 6.19 0.87
C GLU A 70 -2.63 5.39 0.31
N ALA A 71 -2.78 4.82 -0.89
CA ALA A 71 -1.71 4.11 -1.59
C ALA A 71 -0.56 5.05 -1.98
N GLU A 72 -0.87 6.24 -2.51
CA GLU A 72 0.12 7.28 -2.82
C GLU A 72 0.83 7.78 -1.56
N THR A 73 0.08 7.98 -0.46
CA THR A 73 0.65 8.39 0.82
C THR A 73 1.62 7.33 1.37
N PHE A 74 1.24 6.06 1.30
CA PHE A 74 2.10 4.95 1.73
C PHE A 74 3.35 4.84 0.84
N HIS A 75 3.17 4.90 -0.48
CA HIS A 75 4.30 4.85 -1.40
C HIS A 75 5.26 6.04 -1.18
N THR A 76 4.75 7.26 -1.03
CA THR A 76 5.59 8.43 -0.79
C THR A 76 6.39 8.29 0.51
N CYS A 77 5.75 7.77 1.57
CA CYS A 77 6.47 7.45 2.80
C CYS A 77 7.57 6.42 2.54
N MET A 78 7.26 5.34 1.83
CA MET A 78 8.24 4.30 1.53
C MET A 78 9.43 4.84 0.72
N MET A 79 9.20 5.75 -0.22
CA MET A 79 10.30 6.41 -0.96
C MET A 79 11.20 7.24 -0.04
N SER A 80 10.61 8.01 0.88
CA SER A 80 11.35 8.90 1.79
C SER A 80 11.99 8.15 2.96
N GLY A 81 11.39 7.04 3.40
CA GLY A 81 11.81 6.22 4.52
C GLY A 81 12.68 5.03 4.13
N MET A 82 13.35 5.10 2.97
CA MET A 82 14.22 4.04 2.43
C MET A 82 13.55 2.66 2.31
N PHE A 83 12.22 2.65 2.11
CA PHE A 83 11.34 1.49 2.05
C PHE A 83 11.35 0.62 3.30
N GLU A 84 11.69 1.19 4.46
CA GLU A 84 11.51 0.53 5.74
C GLU A 84 10.05 0.71 6.21
N ILE A 85 9.30 -0.38 6.23
CA ILE A 85 7.90 -0.37 6.68
C ILE A 85 7.77 0.18 8.10
N ALA A 86 8.78 -0.01 8.95
CA ALA A 86 8.82 0.51 10.31
C ALA A 86 8.65 2.04 10.37
N ASN A 87 9.20 2.77 9.38
CA ASN A 87 9.11 4.22 9.28
C ASN A 87 7.77 4.68 8.70
N CYS A 88 6.99 3.76 8.12
CA CYS A 88 5.76 4.02 7.39
C CYS A 88 4.53 3.30 7.95
N LYS A 89 4.60 2.81 9.19
CA LYS A 89 3.51 2.08 9.86
C LYS A 89 2.18 2.82 9.79
N SER A 90 2.18 4.12 10.04
CA SER A 90 0.96 4.94 10.03
C SER A 90 0.32 5.06 8.64
N ALA A 91 1.13 5.17 7.59
CA ALA A 91 0.65 5.24 6.22
C ALA A 91 0.18 3.86 5.73
N MET A 92 0.88 2.80 6.13
CA MET A 92 0.47 1.42 5.88
C MET A 92 -0.88 1.10 6.54
N LEU A 93 -1.06 1.50 7.81
CA LEU A 93 -2.31 1.28 8.55
C LEU A 93 -3.50 1.97 7.88
N ARG A 94 -3.31 3.20 7.37
CA ARG A 94 -4.34 3.92 6.60
C ARG A 94 -4.73 3.19 5.32
N LEU A 95 -3.73 2.68 4.58
CA LEU A 95 -3.97 1.91 3.37
C LEU A 95 -4.71 0.60 3.65
N LYS A 96 -4.27 -0.16 4.66
CA LYS A 96 -4.93 -1.39 5.13
C LYS A 96 -6.38 -1.11 5.54
N ALA A 97 -6.63 -0.06 6.32
CA ALA A 97 -7.97 0.32 6.75
C ALA A 97 -8.87 0.74 5.58
N CYS A 98 -8.34 1.44 4.58
CA CYS A 98 -9.08 1.77 3.37
C CYS A 98 -9.46 0.50 2.58
N GLY A 99 -8.50 -0.41 2.39
CA GLY A 99 -8.73 -1.70 1.74
C GLY A 99 -9.78 -2.54 2.49
N TYR A 100 -9.67 -2.63 3.82
CA TYR A 100 -10.63 -3.34 4.67
C TYR A 100 -12.08 -2.84 4.48
N ARG A 101 -12.28 -1.53 4.31
CA ARG A 101 -13.60 -0.93 4.09
C ARG A 101 -14.13 -1.19 2.68
N ASN A 102 -13.27 -1.14 1.66
CA ASN A 102 -13.70 -1.03 0.28
C ASN A 102 -13.54 -2.31 -0.56
N ASP A 103 -12.81 -3.30 -0.07
CA ASP A 103 -12.52 -4.55 -0.79
C ASP A 103 -12.79 -5.77 0.11
N GLU A 104 -13.66 -6.68 -0.35
CA GLU A 104 -14.06 -7.86 0.42
C GLU A 104 -12.90 -8.85 0.62
N SER A 105 -12.00 -8.97 -0.36
CA SER A 105 -10.86 -9.88 -0.27
C SER A 105 -9.85 -9.38 0.77
N ILE A 106 -9.59 -8.06 0.79
CA ILE A 106 -8.73 -7.43 1.79
C ILE A 106 -9.38 -7.49 3.18
N ARG A 107 -10.70 -7.30 3.26
CA ARG A 107 -11.44 -7.43 4.52
C ARG A 107 -11.29 -8.83 5.14
N LYS A 108 -11.40 -9.88 4.32
CA LYS A 108 -11.18 -11.27 4.77
C LYS A 108 -9.74 -11.51 5.19
N ALA A 109 -8.77 -10.98 4.43
CA ALA A 109 -7.35 -11.16 4.73
C ALA A 109 -6.89 -10.42 6.01
N LEU A 110 -7.58 -9.36 6.40
CA LEU A 110 -7.27 -8.53 7.57
C LEU A 110 -8.28 -8.71 8.71
N ALA A 111 -9.10 -9.75 8.68
CA ALA A 111 -10.19 -9.95 9.64
C ALA A 111 -9.68 -10.06 11.09
N ASP A 112 -8.46 -10.55 11.29
CA ASP A 112 -7.83 -10.73 12.60
C ASP A 112 -6.71 -9.70 12.89
N ASP A 113 -6.53 -8.69 12.03
CA ASP A 113 -5.53 -7.63 12.23
C ASP A 113 -6.05 -6.61 13.26
N GLU A 114 -5.72 -6.82 14.54
CA GLU A 114 -6.19 -6.00 15.68
C GLU A 114 -5.90 -4.50 15.49
N GLU A 115 -4.75 -4.15 14.90
CA GLU A 115 -4.35 -2.76 14.68
C GLU A 115 -5.29 -2.09 13.67
N VAL A 116 -5.63 -2.80 12.58
CA VAL A 116 -6.58 -2.34 11.57
C VAL A 116 -7.99 -2.24 12.14
N LEU A 117 -8.45 -3.25 12.89
CA LEU A 117 -9.77 -3.26 13.52
C LEU A 117 -9.95 -2.09 14.50
N ALA A 118 -8.96 -1.88 15.38
CA ALA A 118 -8.96 -0.77 16.33
C ALA A 118 -8.97 0.59 15.60
N TYR A 119 -8.18 0.73 14.54
CA TYR A 119 -8.13 1.95 13.74
C TYR A 119 -9.47 2.26 13.05
N VAL A 120 -10.09 1.26 12.43
CA VAL A 120 -11.39 1.40 11.77
C VAL A 120 -12.49 1.76 12.78
N ALA A 121 -12.53 1.07 13.93
CA ALA A 121 -13.49 1.35 14.99
C ALA A 121 -13.36 2.79 15.53
N GLN A 122 -12.14 3.27 15.77
CA GLN A 122 -11.89 4.64 16.21
C GLN A 122 -12.34 5.68 15.18
N GLN A 123 -12.09 5.44 13.89
CA GLN A 123 -12.53 6.33 12.83
C GLN A 123 -14.06 6.40 12.71
N ASP A 124 -14.73 5.26 12.83
CA ASP A 124 -16.20 5.19 12.78
C ASP A 124 -16.84 5.89 13.99
N LEU A 125 -16.21 5.82 15.16
CA LEU A 125 -16.64 6.55 16.35
C LEU A 125 -16.45 8.07 16.18
N LYS A 126 -15.32 8.51 15.61
CA LYS A 126 -15.08 9.94 15.31
C LYS A 126 -16.07 10.49 14.30
N GLN A 127 -16.36 9.74 13.24
CA GLN A 127 -17.38 10.13 12.26
C GLN A 127 -18.77 10.20 12.88
N ARG A 128 -19.15 9.20 13.69
CA ARG A 128 -20.42 9.22 14.42
C ARG A 128 -20.52 10.40 15.39
N ARG A 129 -19.46 10.70 16.14
CA ARG A 129 -19.42 11.86 17.05
C ARG A 129 -19.55 13.17 16.28
N HIS A 130 -18.81 13.35 15.19
CA HIS A 130 -18.92 14.53 14.35
C HIS A 130 -20.34 14.71 13.77
N TRP A 131 -20.97 13.62 13.33
CA TRP A 131 -22.36 13.62 12.90
C TRP A 131 -23.31 14.03 14.03
N TRP A 132 -23.12 13.48 15.23
CA TRP A 132 -23.90 13.85 16.41
C TRP A 132 -23.73 15.33 16.78
N ASP A 133 -22.51 15.85 16.81
CA ASP A 133 -22.20 17.25 17.12
C ASP A 133 -22.88 18.21 16.12
N LYS A 134 -22.93 17.83 14.83
CA LYS A 134 -23.66 18.55 13.79
C LYS A 134 -25.18 18.55 14.00
N ILE A 135 -25.75 17.43 14.45
CA ILE A 135 -27.19 17.28 14.72
C ILE A 135 -27.62 18.11 15.94
N ILE A 136 -26.81 18.12 17.00
CA ILE A 136 -27.11 18.83 18.25
C ILE A 136 -26.63 20.30 18.26
N GLY A 137 -26.14 20.80 17.12
CA GLY A 137 -25.71 22.19 16.96
C GLY A 137 -24.49 22.58 17.80
N LYS A 138 -23.62 21.62 18.14
CA LYS A 138 -22.38 21.85 18.90
C LYS A 138 -21.13 21.96 18.02
N ALA A 139 -21.30 21.96 16.70
CA ALA A 139 -20.25 22.12 15.71
C ALA A 139 -20.10 23.58 15.28
#